data_AF-A0A2W0H676-F1
#
_entry.id   AF-A0A2W0H676-F1
#
_cell.length_a   1.000
_cell.length_b   1.000
_cell.length_c   1.000
_cell.angle_alpha   90.00
_cell.angle_beta   90.00
_cell.angle_gamma   90.00
#
_symmetry.space_group_name_H-M   'P 1'
#
loop_
_entity.id
_entity.type
_entity.pdbx_description
1 polymer ?
#
loop_
_entity_poly.entity_id
_entity_poly.type
_entity_poly.pdbx_seq_one_letter_code
_entity_poly.pdbx_strand_id
1 'polypeptide(L)' 'MQAGRASEISQSPVMANVTYFETPVYIQHVDEQNGTARIFPLDNPEQEQEVPLSQLTEH' A
#
# COMPACT_ATOMS: atom_id res chain seq x y z
N MET A 1 18.02 -20.51 -5.53
CA MET A 1 17.84 -19.15 -4.96
C MET A 1 17.70 -18.19 -6.12
N GLN A 2 16.58 -17.47 -6.22
CA GLN A 2 16.44 -16.22 -6.99
C GLN A 2 15.06 -15.66 -6.65
N ALA A 3 14.91 -15.25 -5.39
CA ALA A 3 13.79 -14.45 -4.89
C ALA A 3 13.92 -13.02 -5.43
N GLY A 4 13.78 -12.86 -6.74
CA GLY A 4 14.14 -11.64 -7.46
C GLY A 4 12.96 -10.88 -8.06
N ARG A 5 11.72 -11.11 -7.59
CA ARG A 5 10.53 -10.42 -8.10
C ARG A 5 9.59 -9.86 -7.03
N ALA A 6 10.09 -9.67 -5.80
CA ALA A 6 9.34 -8.98 -4.74
C ALA A 6 9.82 -7.53 -4.51
N SER A 7 10.85 -7.06 -5.23
CA SER A 7 11.40 -5.69 -5.04
C SER A 7 11.07 -4.69 -6.15
N GLU A 8 10.33 -5.08 -7.20
CA GLU A 8 9.97 -4.13 -8.28
C GLU A 8 8.80 -3.22 -7.91
N ILE A 9 8.11 -3.45 -6.80
CA ILE A 9 7.10 -2.54 -6.26
C ILE A 9 7.73 -1.48 -5.32
N SER A 10 9.00 -1.68 -4.89
CA SER A 10 9.72 -0.70 -4.06
C SER A 10 10.39 0.42 -4.87
N GLN A 11 10.42 0.35 -6.20
CA GLN A 11 11.13 1.29 -7.07
C GLN A 11 10.27 1.92 -8.15
N SER A 12 8.95 1.75 -8.12
CA SER A 12 8.06 2.52 -8.99
C SER A 12 7.54 3.73 -8.22
N PRO A 13 8.08 4.95 -8.44
CA PRO A 13 7.49 6.20 -7.95
C PRO A 13 6.22 6.56 -8.74
N VAL A 14 5.59 5.57 -9.38
CA VAL A 14 4.21 5.66 -9.79
C VAL A 14 3.44 5.39 -8.53
N MET A 15 2.98 6.45 -7.87
CA MET A 15 1.86 6.38 -6.92
C MET A 15 0.73 5.65 -7.65
N ALA A 16 0.70 4.32 -7.56
CA ALA A 16 -0.42 3.53 -8.00
C ALA A 16 -1.61 4.14 -7.27
N ASN A 17 -2.67 4.50 -8.00
CA ASN A 17 -3.82 5.19 -7.44
C ASN A 17 -4.56 4.22 -6.53
N VAL A 18 -4.00 3.97 -5.34
CA VAL A 18 -4.55 3.03 -4.38
C VAL A 18 -5.58 3.80 -3.55
N THR A 19 -6.78 3.27 -3.54
CA THR A 19 -7.86 3.77 -2.70
C THR A 19 -8.20 2.74 -1.63
N TYR A 20 -8.55 3.26 -0.46
CA TYR A 20 -9.16 2.52 0.63
C TYR A 20 -10.56 3.11 0.82
N PHE A 21 -11.61 2.32 0.53
CA PHE A 21 -13.00 2.81 0.54
C PHE A 21 -13.17 4.14 -0.22
N GLU A 22 -12.76 4.18 -1.49
CA GLU A 22 -12.82 5.37 -2.38
C GLU A 22 -11.96 6.57 -1.94
N THR A 23 -11.26 6.47 -0.80
CA THR A 23 -10.35 7.50 -0.32
C THR A 23 -8.95 7.20 -0.83
N PRO A 24 -8.25 8.14 -1.49
CA PRO A 24 -6.88 7.91 -1.94
C PRO A 24 -5.93 7.85 -0.76
N VAL A 25 -5.08 6.83 -0.74
CA VAL A 25 -4.16 6.56 0.36
C VAL A 25 -2.74 6.31 -0.12
N TYR A 26 -1.78 6.69 0.69
CA TYR A 26 -0.38 6.37 0.50
C TYR A 26 -0.03 5.10 1.28
N ILE A 27 0.49 4.07 0.61
CA ILE A 27 1.01 2.89 1.27
C ILE A 27 2.45 3.16 1.71
N GLN A 28 2.70 3.15 3.02
CA GLN A 28 4.05 3.33 3.57
C GLN A 28 4.79 2.00 3.67
N HIS A 29 4.09 0.92 4.05
CA HIS A 29 4.68 -0.41 4.21
C HIS A 29 3.65 -1.48 3.87
N VAL A 30 4.11 -2.54 3.20
CA VAL A 30 3.32 -3.74 2.93
C VAL A 30 3.92 -4.89 3.71
N ASP A 31 3.12 -5.53 4.54
CA ASP A 31 3.45 -6.78 5.21
C ASP A 31 2.82 -7.94 4.42
N GLU A 32 3.60 -8.52 3.52
CA GLU A 32 3.18 -9.67 2.70
C GLU A 32 2.95 -10.94 3.54
N GLN A 33 3.56 -11.06 4.72
CA GLN A 33 3.40 -12.24 5.57
C GLN A 33 2.04 -12.26 6.25
N ASN A 34 1.61 -11.10 6.74
CA ASN A 34 0.31 -10.92 7.39
C ASN A 34 -0.80 -10.52 6.41
N GLY A 35 -0.46 -10.16 5.17
CA GLY A 35 -1.42 -9.72 4.16
C GLY A 35 -2.04 -8.37 4.48
N THR A 36 -1.28 -7.50 5.16
CA THR A 36 -1.71 -6.15 5.58
C THR A 36 -0.81 -5.09 4.97
N ALA A 37 -1.29 -3.85 4.95
CA ALA A 37 -0.53 -2.68 4.57
C ALA A 37 -0.79 -1.54 5.55
N ARG A 38 0.28 -0.81 5.85
CA ARG A 38 0.22 0.46 6.55
C ARG A 38 -0.02 1.56 5.53
N ILE A 39 -1.14 2.24 5.70
CA ILE A 39 -1.63 3.29 4.81
C ILE A 39 -1.79 4.63 5.54
N PHE A 40 -1.74 5.71 4.77
CA PHE A 40 -1.96 7.07 5.20
C PHE A 40 -2.95 7.73 4.24
N PRO A 41 -4.13 8.17 4.71
CA PRO A 41 -5.04 8.96 3.88
C PRO A 41 -4.35 10.23 3.37
N LEU A 42 -4.50 10.55 2.09
CA LEU A 42 -3.92 11.78 1.54
C LEU A 42 -4.50 13.04 2.19
N ASP A 43 -5.78 12.99 2.57
CA ASP A 43 -6.46 14.09 3.26
C ASP A 43 -6.00 14.27 4.71
N ASN A 44 -5.50 13.20 5.35
CA ASN A 44 -5.03 13.24 6.73
C ASN A 44 -3.81 12.33 6.95
N PRO A 45 -2.61 12.81 6.60
CA PRO A 45 -1.38 12.02 6.66
C PRO A 45 -0.87 11.77 8.08
N GLU A 46 -1.49 12.31 9.12
CA GLU A 46 -1.17 11.99 10.52
C GLU A 46 -1.90 10.71 10.99
N GLN A 47 -2.88 10.24 10.22
CA GLN A 47 -3.71 9.10 10.58
C GLN A 47 -3.23 7.83 9.90
N GLU A 48 -2.22 7.19 10.49
CA GLU A 48 -1.78 5.87 10.03
C GLU A 48 -2.84 4.80 10.34
N GLN A 49 -3.08 3.92 9.37
CA GLN A 49 -3.98 2.78 9.52
C GLN A 49 -3.32 1.53 8.97
N GLU A 50 -3.46 0.42 9.68
CA GLU A 50 -3.07 -0.89 9.18
C GLU A 50 -4.32 -1.60 8.69
N VAL A 51 -4.38 -1.87 7.39
CA VAL A 51 -5.56 -2.45 6.72
C VAL A 51 -5.16 -3.70 5.94
N PRO A 52 -6.08 -4.68 5.77
CA PRO A 52 -5.83 -5.82 4.90
C PRO A 52 -5.61 -5.38 3.44
N LEU A 53 -4.67 -6.02 2.76
CA LEU A 53 -4.41 -5.78 1.33
C LEU A 53 -5.66 -6.00 0.46
N SER A 54 -6.54 -6.93 0.87
CA SER A 54 -7.80 -7.21 0.18
C SER A 54 -8.82 -6.06 0.21
N GLN A 55 -8.61 -5.06 1.07
CA GLN A 55 -9.47 -3.86 1.14
C GLN A 55 -8.90 -2.68 0.35
N LEU A 56 -7.69 -2.81 -0.19
CA LEU A 56 -7.09 -1.81 -1.05
C LEU A 56 -7.46 -2.08 -2.50
N THR A 57 -7.82 -1.02 -3.21
CA THR A 57 -8.15 -1.08 -4.64
C THR A 57 -7.12 -0.27 -5.42
N GLU A 58 -6.41 -0.92 -6.34
CA GLU A 58 -5.50 -0.28 -7.28
C GLU A 58 -6.26 0.12 -8.56
N HIS A 59 -6.07 1.37 -9.02
CA HIS A 59 -6.65 1.91 -10.26
C HIS A 59 -5.61 2.18 -11.35
#